data_AF-A0AAV2LLR9-F1
#
_entry.id   AF-A0AAV2LLR9-F1
#
_cell.length_a   1.000
_cell.length_b   1.000
_cell.length_c   1.000
_cell.angle_alpha   90.00
_cell.angle_beta   90.00
_cell.angle_gamma   90.00
#
_symmetry.space_group_name_H-M   'P 1'
#
loop_
_entity.id
_entity.type
_entity.pdbx_description
1 polymer ?
#
loop_
_entity_poly.entity_id
_entity_poly.type
_entity_poly.pdbx_seq_one_letter_code
_entity_poly.pdbx_strand_id
1 'polypeptide(L)'
;MTAYNKNGLKIDFTFERANPNPNIAVITIHASNTTEAEMTDFVFQAAVPKTFQLQLLSPSSNVVPALNQGTVTQVIRVLNPQKQHLRMRIKLTYTHKGSPVQDLAEVNNFPPQSWQ
;
A
#
# COMPACT_ATOMS: atom_id res chain seq x y z
N MET A 1 -5.80 -2.86 -8.16
CA MET A 1 -4.51 -3.26 -8.77
C MET A 1 -3.70 -4.00 -7.73
N THR A 2 -3.19 -5.20 -8.02
CA THR A 2 -2.31 -5.89 -7.07
C THR A 2 -0.91 -5.28 -7.13
N ALA A 3 -0.48 -4.68 -6.02
CA ALA A 3 0.82 -4.03 -5.87
C ALA A 3 1.89 -4.99 -5.33
N TYR A 4 1.47 -6.00 -4.58
CA TYR A 4 2.36 -7.02 -4.01
C TYR A 4 1.58 -8.31 -3.76
N ASN A 5 2.20 -9.46 -4.03
CA ASN A 5 1.66 -10.78 -3.72
C ASN A 5 2.80 -11.80 -3.55
N LYS A 6 3.19 -12.08 -2.31
CA LYS A 6 4.29 -13.00 -1.98
C LYS A 6 4.18 -13.46 -0.54
N ASN A 7 4.59 -14.70 -0.25
CA ASN A 7 4.59 -15.30 1.09
C ASN A 7 3.21 -15.26 1.77
N GLY A 8 2.15 -15.36 0.98
CA GLY A 8 0.76 -15.32 1.44
C GLY A 8 0.21 -13.93 1.79
N LEU A 9 1.05 -12.90 1.86
CA LEU A 9 0.64 -11.51 1.97
C LEU A 9 0.32 -10.95 0.58
N LYS A 10 -0.88 -10.37 0.45
CA LYS A 10 -1.32 -9.66 -0.76
C LYS A 10 -1.70 -8.23 -0.42
N ILE A 11 -1.17 -7.28 -1.19
CA ILE A 11 -1.53 -5.85 -1.11
C ILE A 11 -2.20 -5.44 -2.41
N ASP A 12 -3.47 -5.04 -2.31
CA ASP A 12 -4.22 -4.45 -3.41
C ASP A 12 -4.39 -2.95 -3.21
N PHE A 13 -4.24 -2.18 -4.28
CA PHE A 13 -4.51 -0.74 -4.34
C PHE A 13 -5.83 -0.46 -5.04
N THR A 14 -6.64 0.41 -4.44
CA THR A 14 -7.78 1.10 -5.06
C THR A 14 -7.46 2.59 -5.18
N PHE A 15 -8.04 3.25 -6.18
CA PHE A 15 -7.67 4.62 -6.56
C PHE A 15 -8.89 5.50 -6.66
N GLU A 16 -8.79 6.69 -6.08
CA GLU A 16 -9.79 7.75 -6.17
C GLU A 16 -9.07 9.08 -6.44
N ARG A 17 -9.68 9.95 -7.24
CA ARG A 17 -9.22 11.34 -7.34
C ARG A 17 -9.75 12.13 -6.15
N ALA A 18 -8.89 12.90 -5.49
CA ALA A 18 -9.34 13.77 -4.42
C ALA A 18 -10.18 14.92 -4.99
N ASN A 19 -11.35 15.14 -4.41
CA ASN A 19 -12.09 16.39 -4.55
C ASN A 19 -11.80 17.27 -3.32
N PRO A 20 -11.46 18.56 -3.47
CA PRO A 20 -11.46 19.38 -4.69
C PRO A 20 -10.10 19.48 -5.42
N ASN A 21 -9.03 18.82 -4.96
CA ASN A 21 -7.71 18.96 -5.56
C ASN A 21 -7.39 17.81 -6.55
N PRO A 22 -7.55 18.02 -7.86
CA PRO A 22 -7.36 16.96 -8.87
C PRO A 22 -5.90 16.51 -9.02
N ASN A 23 -4.93 17.24 -8.46
CA ASN A 23 -3.53 16.83 -8.45
C ASN A 23 -3.21 15.84 -7.33
N ILE A 24 -4.17 15.53 -6.45
CA ILE A 24 -4.00 14.53 -5.40
C ILE A 24 -4.71 13.24 -5.81
N ALA A 25 -3.93 12.17 -5.90
CA ALA A 25 -4.44 10.81 -5.96
C ALA A 25 -4.59 10.26 -4.53
N VAL A 26 -5.76 9.69 -4.24
CA VAL A 26 -6.02 8.93 -3.02
C VAL A 26 -5.90 7.45 -3.38
N ILE A 27 -4.99 6.76 -2.70
CA ILE A 27 -4.74 5.33 -2.88
C ILE A 27 -5.12 4.65 -1.57
N THR A 28 -6.08 3.74 -1.61
CA THR A 28 -6.38 2.90 -0.44
C THR A 28 -5.75 1.53 -0.64
N ILE A 29 -4.89 1.14 0.30
CA ILE A 29 -4.26 -0.17 0.31
C ILE A 29 -5.13 -1.15 1.10
N HIS A 30 -5.18 -2.38 0.64
CA HIS A 30 -5.87 -3.49 1.30
C HIS A 30 -4.86 -4.63 1.45
N ALA A 31 -4.37 -4.83 2.68
CA ALA A 31 -3.50 -5.94 3.00
C ALA A 31 -4.33 -7.13 3.46
N SER A 32 -4.13 -8.28 2.82
CA SER A 32 -4.80 -9.55 3.12
C SER A 32 -3.77 -10.66 3.26
N ASN A 33 -4.10 -11.65 4.07
CA ASN A 33 -3.20 -12.75 4.40
C ASN A 33 -3.91 -14.09 4.19
N THR A 34 -3.40 -14.85 3.22
CA THR A 34 -3.93 -16.16 2.83
C THR A 34 -3.43 -17.31 3.71
N THR A 35 -2.48 -17.06 4.62
CA THR A 35 -1.87 -18.09 5.45
C THR A 35 -2.72 -18.42 6.68
N GLU A 36 -2.40 -19.53 7.36
CA GLU A 36 -3.14 -20.00 8.54
C GLU A 36 -2.80 -19.25 9.84
N ALA A 37 -1.77 -18.40 9.83
CA ALA A 37 -1.35 -17.62 10.99
C ALA A 37 -1.43 -16.13 10.69
N GLU A 38 -1.80 -15.33 11.67
CA GLU A 38 -1.84 -13.88 11.54
C GLU A 38 -0.44 -13.29 11.30
N MET A 39 -0.41 -12.13 10.64
CA MET A 39 0.80 -11.31 10.51
C MET A 39 0.66 -10.12 11.45
N THR A 40 1.41 -10.12 12.56
CA THR A 40 1.37 -9.05 13.58
C THR A 40 2.43 -7.99 13.31
N ASP A 41 2.34 -6.87 14.02
CA ASP A 41 3.29 -5.74 13.88
C ASP A 41 3.44 -5.28 12.43
N PHE A 42 2.36 -5.38 11.66
CA PHE A 42 2.32 -5.04 10.26
C PHE A 42 2.51 -3.54 10.08
N VAL A 43 3.54 -3.17 9.35
CA VAL A 43 3.83 -1.80 8.95
C VAL A 43 4.03 -1.76 7.45
N PHE A 44 3.22 -0.92 6.81
CA PHE A 44 3.38 -0.54 5.41
C PHE A 44 4.08 0.82 5.36
N GLN A 45 5.16 0.91 4.58
CA GLN A 45 5.82 2.17 4.28
C GLN A 45 5.92 2.33 2.77
N ALA A 46 5.90 3.58 2.30
CA ALA A 46 6.00 3.90 0.88
C ALA A 46 6.90 5.12 0.66
N ALA A 47 7.60 5.10 -0.46
CA ALA A 47 8.37 6.22 -0.98
C ALA A 47 8.05 6.44 -2.46
N VAL A 48 8.03 7.70 -2.87
CA VAL A 48 7.79 8.16 -4.24
C VAL A 48 8.96 9.04 -4.69
N PRO A 49 9.16 9.25 -6.00
CA PRO A 49 10.15 10.21 -6.49
C PRO A 49 9.93 11.62 -5.92
N LYS A 50 10.99 12.43 -5.84
CA LYS A 50 10.95 13.79 -5.26
C LYS A 50 9.97 14.77 -5.94
N THR A 51 9.56 14.48 -7.18
CA THR A 51 8.55 15.26 -7.92
C THR A 51 7.14 15.09 -7.36
N PHE A 52 6.94 14.12 -6.47
CA PHE A 52 5.69 13.84 -5.79
C PHE A 52 5.82 14.16 -4.30
N GLN A 53 4.69 14.39 -3.63
CA GLN A 53 4.63 14.38 -2.16
C GLN A 53 3.72 13.24 -1.71
N LEU A 54 4.10 12.56 -0.64
CA LEU A 54 3.35 11.42 -0.10
C LEU A 54 2.98 11.71 1.36
N GLN A 55 1.70 11.52 1.67
CA GLN A 55 1.20 11.47 3.04
C GLN A 55 0.58 10.09 3.27
N LEU A 56 1.05 9.41 4.30
CA LEU A 56 0.49 8.14 4.75
C LEU A 56 -0.40 8.38 5.96
N LEU A 57 -1.68 8.01 5.88
CA LEU A 57 -2.60 8.08 7.03
C LEU A 57 -2.44 6.83 7.92
N SER A 58 -2.98 6.88 9.14
CA SER A 58 -2.95 5.73 10.06
C SER A 58 -3.61 4.49 9.43
N PRO A 59 -3.05 3.29 9.63
CA PRO A 59 -3.70 2.05 9.22
C PRO A 59 -4.90 1.75 10.12
N SER A 60 -5.83 0.92 9.63
CA SER A 60 -6.97 0.44 10.41
C SER A 60 -6.57 -0.52 11.54
N SER A 61 -5.44 -1.22 11.38
CA SER A 61 -4.90 -2.20 12.33
C SER A 61 -3.42 -2.46 12.00
N ASN A 62 -2.67 -2.99 12.96
CA ASN A 62 -1.31 -3.51 12.79
C ASN A 62 -1.28 -5.05 12.69
N VAL A 63 -2.42 -5.71 12.51
CA VAL A 63 -2.53 -7.16 12.36
C VAL A 63 -3.29 -7.48 11.08
N VAL A 64 -2.69 -8.29 10.20
CA VAL A 64 -3.35 -8.85 9.01
C VAL A 64 -3.89 -10.24 9.36
N PRO A 65 -5.23 -10.42 9.48
CA PRO A 65 -5.82 -11.68 9.94
C PRO A 65 -5.52 -12.85 9.01
N ALA A 66 -5.37 -14.04 9.58
CA ALA A 66 -5.21 -15.29 8.84
C ALA A 66 -6.41 -15.60 7.92
N LEU A 67 -6.20 -16.50 6.97
CA LEU A 67 -7.24 -17.11 6.13
C LEU A 67 -8.16 -16.11 5.43
N ASN A 68 -7.65 -14.91 5.12
CA ASN A 68 -8.40 -13.79 4.56
C ASN A 68 -9.65 -13.39 5.38
N GLN A 69 -9.63 -13.62 6.70
CA GLN A 69 -10.77 -13.27 7.57
C GLN A 69 -10.95 -11.75 7.77
N GLY A 70 -10.04 -10.94 7.25
CA GLY A 70 -10.14 -9.50 7.24
C GLY A 70 -8.99 -8.87 6.46
N THR A 71 -8.98 -7.53 6.44
CA THR A 71 -7.94 -6.76 5.76
C THR A 71 -7.50 -5.58 6.61
N VAL A 72 -6.20 -5.26 6.57
CA VAL A 72 -5.72 -3.95 7.01
C VAL A 72 -5.92 -2.96 5.86
N THR A 73 -6.54 -1.83 6.15
CA THR A 73 -6.69 -0.73 5.21
C THR A 73 -5.84 0.45 5.63
N GLN A 74 -5.23 1.13 4.66
CA GLN A 74 -4.46 2.33 4.92
C GLN A 74 -4.51 3.25 3.70
N VAL A 75 -4.69 4.55 3.94
CA VAL A 75 -4.82 5.54 2.88
C VAL A 75 -3.49 6.24 2.65
N ILE A 76 -3.12 6.36 1.39
CA ILE A 76 -2.00 7.14 0.88
C ILE A 76 -2.56 8.31 0.08
N ARG A 77 -2.11 9.53 0.36
CA ARG A 77 -2.34 10.69 -0.51
C ARG A 77 -1.06 11.01 -1.25
N VAL A 78 -1.14 11.08 -2.57
CA VAL A 78 0.00 11.39 -3.44
C VAL A 78 -0.31 12.66 -4.21
N LEU A 79 0.45 13.72 -3.95
CA LEU A 79 0.39 14.96 -4.72
C LEU A 79 1.30 14.83 -5.95
N ASN A 80 0.73 15.05 -7.13
CA ASN A 80 1.40 15.00 -8.43
C ASN A 80 1.11 16.27 -9.26
N PRO A 81 1.74 17.41 -8.95
CA PRO A 81 1.43 18.68 -9.63
C PRO A 81 1.91 18.71 -11.08
N GLN A 82 2.90 17.85 -11.42
CA GLN A 82 3.51 17.77 -12.74
C GLN A 82 2.89 16.68 -13.63
N LYS A 83 1.84 15.98 -13.14
CA LYS A 83 1.16 14.87 -13.83
C LYS A 83 2.12 13.82 -14.41
N GLN A 84 3.18 13.54 -13.66
CA GLN A 84 4.20 12.56 -14.05
C GLN A 84 3.70 11.14 -13.78
N HIS A 85 4.27 10.16 -14.48
CA HIS A 85 3.96 8.75 -14.27
C HIS A 85 4.34 8.34 -12.84
N LEU A 86 3.35 7.93 -12.05
CA LEU A 86 3.55 7.48 -10.68
C LEU A 86 4.34 6.17 -10.63
N ARG A 87 5.36 6.14 -9.77
CA ARG A 87 6.10 4.95 -9.34
C ARG A 87 6.26 5.00 -7.83
N MET A 88 6.26 3.85 -7.18
CA MET A 88 6.32 3.77 -5.72
C MET A 88 7.21 2.62 -5.29
N ARG A 89 8.08 2.86 -4.32
CA ARG A 89 8.79 1.80 -3.60
C ARG A 89 8.06 1.55 -2.29
N ILE A 90 7.67 0.32 -2.03
CA ILE A 90 7.02 -0.08 -0.77
C ILE A 90 7.99 -0.89 0.08
N LYS A 91 7.87 -0.73 1.40
CA LYS A 91 8.53 -1.58 2.40
C LYS A 91 7.47 -2.16 3.30
N LEU A 92 7.52 -3.48 3.47
CA LEU A 92 6.60 -4.24 4.30
C LEU A 92 7.41 -4.84 5.44
N THR A 93 6.97 -4.64 6.68
CA THR A 93 7.50 -5.34 7.84
C THR A 93 6.38 -5.92 8.66
N TYR A 94 6.55 -7.14 9.16
CA TYR A 94 5.58 -7.82 10.02
C TYR A 94 6.25 -9.01 10.71
N THR A 95 5.64 -9.52 11.77
CA THR A 95 6.01 -10.79 12.40
C THR A 95 5.05 -11.86 11.93
N HIS A 96 5.56 -13.02 11.50
CA HIS A 96 4.74 -14.15 11.08
C HIS A 96 5.32 -15.44 11.67
N LYS A 97 4.49 -16.19 12.41
CA LYS A 97 4.89 -17.40 13.16
C LYS A 97 6.13 -17.16 14.04
N GLY A 98 6.17 -16.01 14.73
CA GLY A 98 7.27 -15.61 15.62
C GLY A 98 8.53 -15.12 14.92
N SER A 99 8.59 -15.12 13.58
CA SER A 99 9.75 -14.64 12.83
C SER A 99 9.50 -13.26 12.23
N PRO A 100 10.43 -12.29 12.36
CA PRO A 100 10.32 -11.02 11.69
C PRO A 100 10.52 -11.20 10.19
N VAL A 101 9.67 -10.56 9.40
CA VAL A 101 9.73 -10.52 7.94
C VAL A 101 9.88 -9.06 7.50
N GLN A 102 10.73 -8.85 6.51
CA GLN A 102 10.87 -7.58 5.82
C GLN A 102 10.97 -7.84 4.32
N ASP A 103 10.24 -7.06 3.53
CA ASP A 103 10.39 -7.07 2.07
C ASP A 103 10.32 -5.65 1.49
N LEU A 104 10.94 -5.51 0.33
CA LEU A 104 10.98 -4.28 -0.45
C LEU A 104 10.52 -4.60 -1.88
N ALA A 105 9.57 -3.83 -2.39
CA ALA A 105 9.07 -4.00 -3.75
C ALA A 105 8.90 -2.66 -4.45
N GLU A 106 8.99 -2.69 -5.78
CA GLU A 106 8.64 -1.56 -6.63
C GLU A 106 7.29 -1.78 -7.28
N VAL A 107 6.45 -0.76 -7.25
CA VAL A 107 5.16 -0.70 -7.93
C VAL A 107 5.32 0.30 -9.06
N ASN A 108 5.44 -0.22 -10.28
CA ASN A 108 5.73 0.55 -11.50
C ASN A 108 4.59 0.49 -12.53
N ASN A 109 3.51 -0.23 -12.23
CA ASN A 109 2.38 -0.52 -13.12
C ASN A 109 1.12 0.28 -12.76
N PHE A 110 1.27 1.48 -12.20
CA PHE A 110 0.13 2.33 -11.84
C PHE A 110 -0.73 2.68 -13.07
N PRO A 111 -2.06 2.52 -12.99
CA PRO A 111 -2.93 2.78 -14.12
C PRO A 111 -2.96 4.29 -14.44
N PRO A 112 -3.10 4.72 -15.70
CA PRO A 112 -3.06 6.14 -16.07
C PRO A 112 -4.05 7.01 -15.28
N GLN A 113 -5.23 6.49 -14.96
CA GLN A 113 -6.26 7.22 -14.20
C GLN A 113 -5.81 7.60 -12.77
N SER A 114 -4.77 6.94 -12.24
CA SER A 114 -4.23 7.23 -10.91
C SER A 114 -3.27 8.43 -10.87
N TRP A 115 -2.86 8.98 -12.02
CA TRP A 115 -1.87 10.07 -12.06
C TRP A 115 -2.06 11.10 -13.18
N GLN A 116 -2.90 10.83 -14.20
CA GLN A 116 -3.34 11.79 -15.23
C GLN A 116 -4.52 12.64 -14.74
#